data_AF-A0A7W1G4H2-F1
#
_entry.id   AF-A0A7W1G4H2-F1
#
_cell.length_a   1.000
_cell.length_b   1.000
_cell.length_c   1.000
_cell.angle_alpha   90.00
_cell.angle_beta   90.00
_cell.angle_gamma   90.00
#
_symmetry.space_group_name_H-M   'P 1'
#
loop_
_entity.id
_entity.type
_entity.pdbx_description
1 polymer ?
#
loop_
_entity_poly.entity_id
_entity_poly.type
_entity_poly.pdbx_seq_one_letter_code
_entity_poly.pdbx_strand_id
1 'polypeptide(L)'
;MRYVLALIVACSLVIGMGCGERPAPPPPPPPAKPTSSWTDADSAAVAKELMGDATRHPWIAEYRNRLNRLPRVVMGEIVDKSGDHVDVSGFAAELERCLASSLQVGVVRNADAADVVLDGTINRENGKQASYFQIDLRLEPQDHGDTAWHGSIERQVQLTPR
;
A
#
# COMPACT_ATOMS: atom_id res chain seq x y z
N MET A 1 56.03 -67.85 -25.70
CA MET A 1 55.48 -67.93 -24.31
C MET A 1 56.43 -67.20 -23.36
N ARG A 2 56.12 -65.95 -22.99
CA ARG A 2 56.72 -65.25 -21.82
C ARG A 2 56.19 -63.82 -21.57
N TYR A 3 55.34 -63.27 -22.43
CA TYR A 3 54.69 -61.95 -22.22
C TYR A 3 53.33 -62.03 -21.52
N VAL A 4 52.98 -63.18 -20.93
CA VAL A 4 51.66 -63.38 -20.29
C VAL A 4 51.59 -62.73 -18.89
N LEU A 5 52.72 -62.31 -18.33
CA LEU A 5 52.79 -61.75 -16.97
C LEU A 5 52.60 -60.22 -16.88
N ALA A 6 52.40 -59.51 -17.99
CA ALA A 6 52.38 -58.04 -18.03
C ALA A 6 51.00 -57.45 -18.35
N LEU A 7 49.91 -58.17 -18.07
CA LEU A 7 48.56 -57.83 -18.54
C LEU A 7 47.56 -57.45 -17.44
N ILE A 8 47.95 -57.41 -16.16
CA ILE A 8 47.00 -57.17 -15.05
C ILE A 8 47.16 -55.79 -14.38
N VAL A 9 48.23 -55.04 -14.64
CA VAL A 9 48.49 -53.76 -13.92
C VAL A 9 48.08 -52.50 -14.71
N ALA A 10 47.70 -52.62 -15.98
CA ALA A 10 47.48 -51.45 -16.85
C ALA A 10 46.00 -51.13 -17.14
N CYS A 11 45.04 -51.59 -16.33
CA CYS A 11 43.60 -51.51 -16.65
C CYS A 11 42.74 -50.74 -15.64
N SER A 12 43.31 -49.91 -14.77
CA SER A 12 42.56 -49.27 -13.68
C SER A 12 42.79 -47.77 -13.52
N LEU A 13 43.01 -47.02 -14.61
CA LEU A 13 43.12 -45.56 -14.53
C LEU A 13 42.55 -44.84 -15.76
N VAL A 14 41.24 -44.97 -15.98
CA VAL A 14 40.47 -44.02 -16.79
C VAL A 14 39.20 -43.69 -16.04
N ILE A 15 39.30 -42.77 -15.08
CA ILE A 15 38.13 -42.20 -14.39
C ILE A 15 37.89 -40.79 -14.95
N GLY A 16 36.73 -40.62 -15.58
CA GLY A 16 35.91 -39.42 -15.41
C GLY A 16 36.17 -38.24 -16.35
N MET A 17 35.77 -38.36 -17.62
CA MET A 17 35.28 -37.17 -18.35
C MET A 17 33.84 -36.89 -17.90
N GLY A 18 33.70 -36.17 -16.78
CA GLY A 18 32.42 -35.62 -16.36
C GLY A 18 32.04 -34.45 -17.25
N CYS A 19 30.99 -34.63 -18.07
CA CYS A 19 30.24 -33.51 -18.63
C CYS A 19 29.55 -32.79 -17.47
N GLY A 20 30.23 -31.83 -16.86
CA GLY A 20 29.58 -30.89 -15.94
C GLY A 20 28.60 -30.03 -16.74
N GLU A 21 27.30 -30.27 -16.59
CA GLU A 21 26.27 -29.34 -17.03
C GLU A 21 26.57 -27.97 -16.40
N ARG A 22 26.72 -26.95 -17.27
CA ARG A 22 26.88 -25.58 -16.79
C ARG A 22 25.60 -25.20 -16.03
N PRO A 23 25.72 -24.61 -14.82
CA PRO A 23 24.58 -24.02 -14.15
C PRO A 23 23.89 -23.03 -15.09
N ALA A 24 22.56 -23.11 -15.17
CA ALA A 24 21.77 -22.14 -15.92
C ALA A 24 22.07 -20.72 -15.41
N PRO A 25 22.13 -19.72 -16.31
CA PRO A 25 22.25 -18.33 -15.88
C PRO A 25 21.13 -17.98 -14.90
N PRO A 26 21.41 -17.15 -13.88
CA PRO A 26 20.35 -16.68 -13.00
C PRO A 26 19.26 -15.98 -13.82
N PRO A 27 17.98 -16.09 -13.42
CA PRO A 27 16.91 -15.38 -14.09
C PRO A 27 17.21 -13.89 -14.11
N PRO A 28 16.83 -13.17 -15.18
CA PRO A 28 17.01 -11.73 -15.24
C PRO A 28 16.30 -11.08 -14.05
N PRO A 29 16.84 -9.97 -13.50
CA PRO A 29 16.17 -9.24 -12.44
C PRO A 29 14.75 -8.83 -12.92
N PRO A 30 13.76 -8.79 -12.01
CA PRO A 30 12.43 -8.34 -12.36
C PRO A 30 12.49 -6.92 -12.97
N PRO A 31 11.55 -6.58 -13.88
CA PRO A 31 11.49 -5.23 -14.43
C PRO A 31 11.39 -4.21 -13.30
N ALA A 32 12.03 -3.05 -13.49
CA ALA A 32 11.97 -1.96 -12.53
C ALA A 32 10.49 -1.62 -12.25
N LYS A 33 10.13 -1.49 -10.96
CA LYS A 33 8.78 -1.05 -10.59
C LYS A 33 8.49 0.31 -11.22
N PRO A 34 7.25 0.57 -11.69
CA PRO A 34 6.86 1.91 -12.06
C PRO A 34 7.11 2.85 -10.87
N THR A 35 7.84 3.94 -11.10
CA THR A 35 8.02 5.00 -10.11
C THR A 35 6.75 5.83 -10.08
N SER A 36 6.00 5.76 -8.98
CA SER A 36 4.92 6.69 -8.70
C SER A 36 5.50 8.09 -8.48
N SER A 37 4.78 9.10 -8.96
CA SER A 37 4.99 10.51 -8.64
C SER A 37 4.47 10.87 -7.24
N TRP A 38 3.68 9.97 -6.63
CA TRP A 38 3.21 10.06 -5.25
C TRP A 38 4.24 9.45 -4.29
N THR A 39 4.57 10.18 -3.23
CA THR A 39 5.55 9.74 -2.24
C THR A 39 4.92 9.44 -0.88
N ASP A 40 5.64 8.74 0.00
CA ASP A 40 5.21 8.53 1.39
C ASP A 40 5.00 9.85 2.14
N ALA A 41 5.75 10.90 1.78
CA ALA A 41 5.58 12.23 2.32
C ALA A 41 4.24 12.87 1.88
N ASP A 42 3.80 12.61 0.64
CA ASP A 42 2.48 13.03 0.18
C ASP A 42 1.37 12.27 0.91
N SER A 43 1.51 10.95 1.11
CA SER A 43 0.60 10.15 1.94
C SER A 43 0.44 10.76 3.33
N ALA A 44 1.55 11.01 4.03
CA ALA A 44 1.53 11.56 5.38
C ALA A 44 0.94 12.98 5.43
N ALA A 45 1.24 13.82 4.43
CA ALA A 45 0.72 15.18 4.35
C ALA A 45 -0.79 15.20 4.14
N VAL A 46 -1.29 14.44 3.15
CA VAL A 46 -2.71 14.36 2.82
C VAL A 46 -3.50 13.72 3.97
N ALA A 47 -2.98 12.65 4.57
CA ALA A 47 -3.62 12.02 5.72
C ALA A 47 -3.76 12.98 6.91
N LYS A 48 -2.70 13.74 7.22
CA LYS A 48 -2.73 14.72 8.31
C LYS A 48 -3.74 15.84 8.08
N GLU A 49 -3.87 16.30 6.84
CA GLU A 49 -4.81 17.35 6.48
C GLU A 49 -6.25 16.86 6.58
N LEU A 50 -6.58 15.79 5.86
CA LEU A 50 -7.95 15.25 5.79
C LEU A 50 -8.43 14.70 7.13
N MET A 51 -7.61 13.91 7.85
CA MET A 51 -8.01 13.39 9.16
C MET A 51 -8.01 14.48 10.23
N GLY A 52 -7.17 15.50 10.09
CA GLY A 52 -7.21 16.70 10.90
C GLY A 52 -8.53 17.46 10.74
N ASP A 53 -9.03 17.59 9.51
CA ASP A 53 -10.35 18.17 9.24
C ASP A 53 -11.49 17.29 9.78
N ALA A 54 -11.47 15.99 9.46
CA ALA A 54 -12.46 15.03 9.90
C ALA A 54 -12.64 15.02 11.43
N THR A 55 -11.53 15.12 12.18
CA THR A 55 -11.57 15.11 13.66
C THR A 55 -12.00 16.43 14.30
N ARG A 56 -12.08 17.52 13.53
CA ARG A 56 -12.63 18.81 13.99
C ARG A 56 -14.10 18.99 13.62
N HIS A 57 -14.60 18.18 12.70
CA HIS A 57 -15.97 18.28 12.21
C HIS A 57 -17.00 17.84 13.28
N PRO A 58 -18.21 18.44 13.33
CA PRO A 58 -19.21 18.18 14.38
C PRO A 58 -19.68 16.73 14.52
N TRP A 59 -19.51 15.89 13.51
CA TRP A 59 -20.02 14.51 13.50
C TRP A 59 -19.53 13.67 14.70
N ILE A 60 -18.31 13.90 15.19
CA ILE A 60 -17.81 13.20 16.39
C ILE A 60 -18.61 13.61 17.62
N ALA A 61 -18.89 14.91 17.77
CA ALA A 61 -19.68 15.41 18.88
C ALA A 61 -21.12 14.91 18.82
N GLU A 62 -21.73 14.90 17.62
CA GLU A 62 -23.06 14.36 17.39
C GLU A 62 -23.14 12.86 17.70
N TYR A 63 -22.16 12.09 17.23
CA TYR A 63 -22.06 10.66 17.52
C TYR A 63 -21.94 10.40 19.02
N ARG A 64 -21.05 11.14 19.70
CA ARG A 64 -20.86 11.03 21.15
C ARG A 64 -22.11 11.42 21.92
N ASN A 65 -22.82 12.47 21.52
CA ASN A 65 -24.07 12.88 22.16
C ASN A 65 -25.16 11.83 22.02
N ARG A 66 -25.19 11.10 20.89
CA ARG A 66 -26.18 10.05 20.62
C ARG A 66 -25.91 8.76 21.38
N LEU A 67 -24.66 8.30 21.42
CA LEU A 67 -24.31 6.97 21.94
C LEU A 67 -23.49 6.99 23.24
N ASN A 68 -23.18 8.17 23.76
CA ASN A 68 -22.40 8.39 24.98
C ASN A 68 -21.03 7.68 25.02
N ARG A 69 -20.42 7.50 23.85
CA ARG A 69 -19.09 6.90 23.67
C ARG A 69 -18.41 7.44 22.41
N LEU A 70 -17.12 7.21 22.27
CA LEU A 70 -16.38 7.56 21.06
C LEU A 70 -16.81 6.67 19.87
N PRO A 71 -16.82 7.22 18.64
CA PRO A 71 -17.04 6.42 17.44
C PRO A 71 -15.89 5.44 17.24
N ARG A 72 -16.22 4.21 16.85
CA ARG A 72 -15.22 3.23 16.40
C ARG A 72 -15.14 3.27 14.88
N VAL A 73 -13.96 3.58 14.37
CA VAL A 73 -13.70 3.74 12.94
C VAL A 73 -12.84 2.58 12.46
N VAL A 74 -13.22 1.98 11.35
CA VAL A 74 -12.41 0.97 10.63
C VAL A 74 -11.99 1.53 9.28
N MET A 75 -10.83 1.11 8.78
CA MET A 75 -10.46 1.38 7.40
C MET A 75 -11.28 0.49 6.48
N GLY A 76 -11.99 1.12 5.55
CA GLY A 76 -12.66 0.48 4.45
C GLY A 76 -11.74 0.34 3.24
N GLU A 77 -12.35 0.38 2.06
CA GLU A 77 -11.65 0.28 0.80
C GLU A 77 -11.10 1.64 0.37
N ILE A 78 -9.77 1.69 0.18
CA ILE A 78 -9.11 2.82 -0.47
C ILE A 78 -8.72 2.38 -1.87
N VAL A 79 -9.31 2.97 -2.89
CA VAL A 79 -9.11 2.56 -4.29
C VAL A 79 -8.22 3.54 -5.03
N ASP A 80 -7.09 3.08 -5.54
CA ASP A 80 -6.29 3.83 -6.50
C ASP A 80 -6.86 3.69 -7.93
N LYS A 81 -7.31 4.81 -8.49
CA LYS A 81 -7.78 4.97 -9.87
C LYS A 81 -6.85 5.86 -10.70
N SER A 82 -5.73 6.31 -10.13
CA SER A 82 -4.80 7.23 -10.78
C SER A 82 -3.94 6.58 -11.88
N GLY A 83 -3.74 5.26 -11.82
CA GLY A 83 -2.82 4.52 -12.67
C GLY A 83 -1.33 4.76 -12.35
N ASP A 84 -1.03 5.59 -11.36
CA ASP A 84 0.32 5.93 -10.94
C ASP A 84 0.92 4.90 -9.98
N HIS A 85 0.10 3.92 -9.55
CA HIS A 85 0.44 2.86 -8.60
C HIS A 85 0.81 3.43 -7.23
N VAL A 86 -0.11 4.21 -6.67
CA VAL A 86 0.05 4.78 -5.33
C VAL A 86 0.11 3.65 -4.31
N ASP A 87 1.00 3.75 -3.31
CA ASP A 87 1.00 2.81 -2.18
C ASP A 87 -0.20 3.07 -1.27
N VAL A 88 -1.32 2.47 -1.66
CA VAL A 88 -2.58 2.51 -0.93
C VAL A 88 -2.42 1.98 0.49
N SER A 89 -1.58 0.95 0.70
CA SER A 89 -1.40 0.34 2.01
C SER A 89 -0.67 1.27 2.98
N GLY A 90 0.39 1.93 2.49
CA GLY A 90 1.08 2.99 3.23
C GLY A 90 0.17 4.19 3.50
N PHE A 91 -0.64 4.60 2.53
CA PHE A 91 -1.59 5.70 2.71
C PHE A 91 -2.66 5.37 3.76
N ALA A 92 -3.26 4.18 3.71
CA ALA A 92 -4.23 3.73 4.71
C ALA A 92 -3.62 3.67 6.11
N ALA A 93 -2.38 3.20 6.24
CA ALA A 93 -1.67 3.19 7.52
C ALA A 93 -1.45 4.60 8.08
N GLU A 94 -1.14 5.58 7.22
CA GLU A 94 -1.02 6.99 7.63
C GLU A 94 -2.38 7.59 8.06
N LEU A 95 -3.48 7.26 7.37
CA LEU A 95 -4.83 7.65 7.78
C LEU A 95 -5.19 7.07 9.16
N GLU A 96 -4.97 5.77 9.39
CA GLU A 96 -5.16 5.11 10.69
C GLU A 96 -4.37 5.82 11.77
N ARG A 97 -3.07 6.09 11.52
CA ARG A 97 -2.16 6.73 12.45
C ARG A 97 -2.65 8.13 12.84
N CYS A 98 -3.07 8.93 11.85
CA CYS A 98 -3.59 10.27 12.07
C CYS A 98 -4.90 10.26 12.87
N LEU A 99 -5.85 9.38 12.53
CA LEU A 99 -7.10 9.24 13.30
C LEU A 99 -6.84 8.80 14.74
N ALA A 100 -6.03 7.76 14.94
CA ALA A 100 -5.68 7.26 16.27
C ALA A 100 -4.99 8.33 17.13
N SER A 101 -4.15 9.17 16.52
CA SER A 101 -3.45 10.25 17.22
C SER A 101 -4.37 11.35 17.76
N SER A 102 -5.59 11.49 17.23
CA SER A 102 -6.55 12.50 17.68
C SER A 102 -7.13 12.21 19.07
N LEU A 103 -7.12 10.94 19.51
CA LEU A 103 -7.79 10.44 20.71
C LEU A 103 -9.30 10.73 20.78
N GLN A 104 -9.91 11.19 19.68
CA GLN A 104 -11.34 11.50 19.59
C GLN A 104 -12.15 10.36 18.95
N VAL A 105 -11.45 9.39 18.33
CA VAL A 105 -12.04 8.22 17.68
C VAL A 105 -11.28 6.97 18.11
N GLY A 106 -11.97 5.84 18.19
CA GLY A 106 -11.34 4.54 18.41
C GLY A 106 -11.07 3.85 17.08
N VAL A 107 -9.83 3.69 16.66
CA VAL A 107 -9.51 2.93 15.44
C VAL A 107 -9.55 1.43 15.74
N VAL A 108 -10.34 0.68 14.98
CA VAL A 108 -10.50 -0.77 15.12
C VAL A 108 -10.07 -1.47 13.82
N ARG A 109 -9.64 -2.73 13.94
CA ARG A 109 -9.24 -3.57 12.79
C ARG A 109 -10.34 -4.53 12.31
N ASN A 110 -11.43 -4.65 13.05
CA ASN A 110 -12.56 -5.51 12.71
C ASN A 110 -13.78 -4.65 12.36
N ALA A 111 -14.32 -4.85 11.16
CA ALA A 111 -15.53 -4.19 10.69
C ALA A 111 -16.75 -4.48 11.58
N ASP A 112 -16.89 -5.68 12.15
CA ASP A 112 -18.02 -5.99 13.05
C ASP A 112 -18.02 -5.17 14.34
N ALA A 113 -16.83 -4.69 14.74
CA ALA A 113 -16.66 -3.85 15.92
C ALA A 113 -16.70 -2.35 15.56
N ALA A 114 -16.79 -2.00 14.28
CA ALA A 114 -16.82 -0.64 13.80
C ALA A 114 -18.24 -0.09 13.81
N ASP A 115 -18.33 1.22 13.87
CA ASP A 115 -19.59 1.94 13.73
C ASP A 115 -19.58 2.81 12.47
N VAL A 116 -18.39 3.21 12.04
CA VAL A 116 -18.14 4.05 10.87
C VAL A 116 -16.98 3.45 10.08
N VAL A 117 -17.12 3.44 8.77
CA VAL A 117 -16.11 2.97 7.82
C VAL A 117 -15.49 4.18 7.14
N LEU A 118 -14.16 4.21 7.03
CA LEU A 118 -13.43 5.19 6.22
C LEU A 118 -13.13 4.59 4.85
N ASP A 119 -13.87 5.03 3.84
CA ASP A 119 -13.64 4.65 2.44
C ASP A 119 -13.00 5.82 1.68
N GLY A 120 -12.39 5.51 0.54
CA GLY A 120 -11.77 6.55 -0.25
C GLY A 120 -11.36 6.16 -1.66
N THR A 121 -11.13 7.19 -2.46
CA THR A 121 -10.61 7.04 -3.81
C THR A 121 -9.51 8.03 -4.07
N ILE A 122 -8.48 7.57 -4.80
CA ILE A 122 -7.40 8.41 -5.31
C ILE A 122 -7.53 8.41 -6.81
N ASN A 123 -7.74 9.57 -7.41
CA ASN A 123 -7.80 9.75 -8.85
C ASN A 123 -6.67 10.67 -9.33
N ARG A 124 -6.31 10.60 -10.60
CA ARG A 124 -5.39 11.55 -11.22
C ARG A 124 -6.05 12.21 -12.40
N GLU A 125 -6.11 13.53 -12.33
CA GLU A 125 -6.70 14.36 -13.36
C GLU A 125 -5.62 15.16 -14.09
N ASN A 126 -5.80 15.31 -15.40
CA ASN A 126 -4.93 16.12 -16.23
C ASN A 126 -5.57 17.49 -16.41
N GLY A 127 -5.20 18.42 -15.53
CA GLY A 127 -5.59 19.83 -15.66
C GLY A 127 -4.95 20.49 -16.88
N LYS A 128 -5.45 21.66 -17.25
CA LYS A 128 -4.93 22.45 -18.39
C LYS A 128 -3.46 22.88 -18.22
N GLN A 129 -3.01 23.05 -16.98
CA GLN A 129 -1.68 23.59 -16.65
C GLN A 129 -0.77 22.57 -15.96
N ALA A 130 -1.34 21.67 -15.16
CA ALA A 130 -0.60 20.62 -14.46
C ALA A 130 -1.54 19.44 -14.16
N SER A 131 -0.97 18.24 -14.07
CA SER A 131 -1.66 17.08 -13.50
C SER A 131 -1.74 17.21 -11.99
N TYR A 132 -2.80 16.68 -11.40
CA TYR A 132 -3.00 16.63 -9.96
C TYR A 132 -3.67 15.32 -9.56
N PHE A 133 -3.44 14.91 -8.32
CA PHE A 133 -4.20 13.87 -7.66
C PHE A 133 -5.42 14.50 -6.99
N GLN A 134 -6.57 13.86 -7.12
CA GLN A 134 -7.78 14.17 -6.38
C GLN A 134 -8.02 13.03 -5.40
N ILE A 135 -8.09 13.35 -4.11
CA ILE A 135 -8.27 12.37 -3.04
C ILE A 135 -9.60 12.69 -2.38
N ASP A 136 -10.52 11.74 -2.45
CA ASP A 136 -11.84 11.83 -1.83
C ASP A 136 -11.93 10.77 -0.74
N LEU A 137 -12.22 11.18 0.49
CA LEU A 137 -12.39 10.31 1.65
C LEU A 137 -13.77 10.52 2.28
N ARG A 138 -14.40 9.42 2.71
CA ARG A 138 -15.73 9.44 3.31
C ARG A 138 -15.77 8.60 4.57
N LEU A 139 -16.36 9.16 5.61
CA LEU A 139 -16.71 8.44 6.83
C LEU A 139 -18.19 8.09 6.76
N GLU A 140 -18.50 6.82 6.51
CA GLU A 140 -19.84 6.32 6.30
C GLU A 140 -20.28 5.46 7.50
N PRO A 141 -21.40 5.77 8.16
CA PRO A 141 -21.96 4.93 9.19
C PRO A 141 -22.33 3.54 8.64
N GLN A 142 -21.98 2.48 9.37
CA GLN A 142 -22.27 1.10 8.95
C GLN A 142 -23.77 0.76 8.98
N ASP A 143 -24.57 1.53 9.71
CA ASP A 143 -26.02 1.38 9.82
C ASP A 143 -26.80 2.01 8.63
N HIS A 144 -26.13 2.29 7.51
CA HIS A 144 -26.69 2.94 6.31
C HIS A 144 -27.24 4.36 6.56
N GLY A 145 -26.69 5.07 7.54
CA GLY A 145 -26.96 6.49 7.76
C GLY A 145 -26.33 7.40 6.70
N ASP A 146 -26.66 8.69 6.76
CA ASP A 146 -26.00 9.71 5.95
C ASP A 146 -24.49 9.77 6.25
N THR A 147 -23.69 10.08 5.23
CA THR A 147 -22.24 10.23 5.36
C THR A 147 -21.90 11.20 6.50
N ALA A 148 -21.16 10.71 7.50
CA ALA A 148 -20.82 11.47 8.70
C ALA A 148 -19.83 12.60 8.39
N TRP A 149 -18.93 12.36 7.43
CA TRP A 149 -18.00 13.36 6.93
C TRP A 149 -17.50 12.98 5.52
N HIS A 150 -17.30 14.00 4.68
CA HIS A 150 -16.70 13.87 3.36
C HIS A 150 -15.64 14.96 3.21
N GLY A 151 -14.42 14.56 2.90
CA GLY A 151 -13.32 15.46 2.61
C GLY A 151 -12.74 15.16 1.23
N SER A 152 -12.44 16.23 0.50
CA SER A 152 -11.79 16.16 -0.80
C SER A 152 -10.62 17.12 -0.82
N ILE A 153 -9.49 16.68 -1.37
CA ILE A 153 -8.30 17.50 -1.54
C ILE A 153 -7.65 17.23 -2.89
N GLU A 154 -7.17 18.30 -3.53
CA GLU A 154 -6.37 18.24 -4.74
C GLU A 154 -4.88 18.44 -4.39
N ARG A 155 -4.03 17.56 -4.91
CA ARG A 155 -2.57 17.62 -4.73
C ARG A 155 -1.87 17.65 -6.07
N GLN A 156 -1.18 18.74 -6.38
CA GLN A 156 -0.43 18.84 -7.64
C GLN A 156 0.66 17.77 -7.71
N VAL A 157 0.82 17.17 -8.90
CA VAL A 157 1.91 16.23 -9.17
C VAL A 157 3.23 17.00 -9.16
N GLN A 158 4.10 16.71 -8.20
CA GLN A 158 5.43 17.29 -8.18
C GLN A 158 6.28 16.64 -9.27
N LEU A 159 6.64 17.41 -10.30
CA LEU A 159 7.64 16.98 -11.26
C LEU A 159 9.01 17.03 -10.57
N THR A 160 9.50 15.89 -10.09
CA THR A 160 10.90 15.79 -9.69
C THR A 160 11.75 16.03 -10.94
N PRO A 161 12.64 17.04 -10.98
CA PRO A 161 13.56 17.19 -12.10
C PRO A 161 14.44 15.93 -12.15
N ARG A 162 14.42 15.25 -13.30
CA ARG A 162 15.28 14.10 -13.59
C ARG A 162 16.75 14.50 -13.66
#